data_AF-A0A7Y2XHR0-F1
#
_entry.id   AF-A0A7Y2XHR0-F1
#
_cell.length_a   1.000
_cell.length_b   1.000
_cell.length_c   1.000
_cell.angle_alpha   90.00
_cell.angle_beta   90.00
_cell.angle_gamma   90.00
#
_symmetry.space_group_name_H-M   'P 1'
#
loop_
_entity.id
_entity.type
_entity.pdbx_description
1 polymer ?
#
loop_
_entity_poly.entity_id
_entity_poly.type
_entity_poly.pdbx_seq_one_letter_code
_entity_poly.pdbx_strand_id
1 'polypeptide(L)'
;VLFGASIVGALIALPVAVASGQFIDPRGPWGRPDYALGMSSVIHVLVYSAYVWMVGRAGPVFAVQVSYLVTGFGVGWAMLILGESYSVWVWGAMAVILTGVFLVQPSPRAALVELDERGKT
;
A
#
# COMPACT_ATOMS: atom_id res chain seq x y z
N VAL A 1 3.71 17.40 0.59
CA VAL A 1 2.40 16.73 0.76
C VAL A 1 2.39 15.70 1.88
N LEU A 2 3.37 14.79 1.96
CA LEU A 2 3.41 13.70 2.95
C LEU A 2 3.35 14.17 4.40
N PHE A 3 4.19 15.13 4.79
CA PHE A 3 4.19 15.69 6.15
C PHE A 3 2.83 16.27 6.56
N GLY A 4 2.19 17.02 5.65
CA GLY A 4 0.85 17.58 5.88
C GLY A 4 -0.21 16.48 6.05
N ALA A 5 -0.18 15.45 5.20
CA ALA A 5 -1.06 14.30 5.34
C ALA A 5 -0.84 13.55 6.67
N SER A 6 0.41 13.42 7.13
CA SER A 6 0.73 12.83 8.43
C SER A 6 0.21 13.66 9.61
N ILE A 7 0.32 15.00 9.56
CA ILE A 7 -0.26 15.88 10.59
C ILE A 7 -1.78 15.70 10.64
N VAL A 8 -2.45 15.77 9.49
CA VAL A 8 -3.91 15.60 9.42
C VAL A 8 -4.32 14.23 9.94
N GLY A 9 -3.63 13.17 9.53
CA GLY A 9 -3.84 11.81 10.03
C GLY A 9 -3.64 11.72 11.55
N ALA A 10 -2.60 12.35 12.10
CA ALA A 10 -2.35 12.37 13.54
C ALA A 10 -3.44 13.14 14.31
N LEU A 11 -3.90 14.29 13.79
CA LEU A 11 -4.98 15.08 14.40
C LEU A 11 -6.31 14.32 14.43
N ILE A 12 -6.55 13.44 13.46
CA ILE A 12 -7.75 12.58 13.42
C ILE A 12 -7.55 11.35 14.31
N ALA A 13 -6.39 10.69 14.24
CA ALA A 13 -6.14 9.43 14.95
C ALA A 13 -5.97 9.64 16.47
N LEU A 14 -5.35 10.74 16.90
CA LEU A 14 -5.10 11.03 18.32
C LEU A 14 -6.38 11.06 19.17
N PRO A 15 -7.43 11.85 18.84
CA PRO A 15 -8.65 11.86 19.64
C PRO A 15 -9.34 10.50 19.66
N VAL A 16 -9.31 9.76 18.55
CA VAL A 16 -9.87 8.39 18.48
C VAL A 16 -9.09 7.45 19.39
N ALA A 17 -7.76 7.51 19.40
CA ALA A 17 -6.91 6.68 20.25
C ALA A 17 -7.14 6.98 21.73
N VAL A 18 -7.27 8.26 22.11
CA VAL A 18 -7.56 8.66 23.50
C VAL A 18 -8.96 8.21 23.90
N ALA A 19 -9.98 8.47 23.08
CA ALA A 19 -11.37 8.12 23.38
C ALA A 19 -11.60 6.60 23.48
N SER A 20 -10.83 5.80 22.74
CA SER A 20 -10.89 4.33 22.77
C SER A 20 -9.96 3.68 23.81
N GLY A 21 -9.18 4.48 24.55
CA GLY A 21 -8.18 3.96 25.50
C GLY A 21 -7.02 3.22 24.83
N GLN A 22 -6.79 3.42 23.53
CA GLN A 22 -5.70 2.81 22.74
C GLN A 22 -4.49 3.74 22.59
N PHE A 23 -4.46 4.86 23.32
CA PHE A 23 -3.33 5.78 23.28
C PHE A 23 -2.10 5.17 23.95
N ILE A 24 -0.97 5.15 23.23
CA ILE A 24 0.31 4.65 23.73
C ILE A 24 1.14 5.86 24.19
N ASP A 25 1.55 5.88 25.48
CA ASP A 25 2.41 6.92 26.01
C ASP A 25 3.83 6.81 25.42
N PRO A 26 4.35 7.85 24.74
CA PRO A 26 5.70 7.84 24.19
C PRO A 26 6.81 7.71 25.24
N ARG A 27 6.53 7.93 26.53
CA ARG A 27 7.51 7.91 27.62
C ARG A 27 7.75 6.52 28.21
N GLY A 28 6.89 5.55 27.88
CA GLY A 28 6.96 4.18 28.41
C GLY A 28 6.41 4.04 29.83
N PRO A 29 6.53 2.84 30.45
CA PRO A 29 7.21 1.65 29.93
C PRO A 29 6.43 0.97 28.80
N TRP A 30 7.15 0.45 27.80
CA TRP A 30 6.55 -0.21 26.63
C TRP A 30 6.54 -1.73 26.76
N GLY A 31 5.41 -2.32 26.37
CA GLY A 31 5.26 -3.75 26.17
C GLY A 31 5.67 -4.19 24.76
N ARG A 32 5.69 -5.51 24.54
CA ARG A 32 5.94 -6.10 23.21
C ARG A 32 5.02 -5.55 22.10
N PRO A 33 3.70 -5.34 22.33
CA PRO A 33 2.81 -4.78 21.31
C PRO A 33 3.22 -3.36 20.88
N ASP A 34 3.67 -2.54 21.83
CA ASP A 34 4.08 -1.15 21.56
C ASP A 34 5.34 -1.11 20.68
N TYR A 35 6.32 -1.97 20.97
CA TYR A 35 7.51 -2.14 20.13
C TYR A 35 7.16 -2.66 18.73
N ALA A 36 6.22 -3.60 18.63
CA ALA A 36 5.76 -4.11 17.33
C ALA A 36 5.10 -2.99 16.51
N LEU A 37 4.28 -2.15 17.14
CA LEU A 37 3.70 -0.98 16.49
C LEU A 37 4.77 0.01 16.05
N GLY A 38 5.72 0.36 16.94
CA GLY A 38 6.82 1.27 16.61
C GLY A 38 7.66 0.78 15.44
N MET A 39 8.02 -0.52 15.43
CA MET A 39 8.75 -1.13 14.32
C MET A 39 7.93 -1.11 13.03
N SER A 40 6.64 -1.46 13.10
CA SER A 40 5.72 -1.39 11.96
C SER A 40 5.63 0.03 11.39
N SER A 41 5.55 1.05 12.25
CA SER A 41 5.56 2.46 11.83
C SER A 41 6.86 2.86 11.14
N VAL A 42 8.02 2.42 11.63
CA VAL A 42 9.32 2.68 10.98
C VAL A 42 9.37 2.03 9.60
N ILE A 43 8.99 0.75 9.50
CA ILE A 43 8.93 0.03 8.22
C ILE A 43 7.99 0.77 7.26
N HIS A 44 6.82 1.17 7.72
CA HIS A 44 5.84 1.88 6.91
C HIS A 44 6.39 3.20 6.34
N VAL A 45 7.00 4.04 7.18
CA VAL A 45 7.59 5.31 6.74
C VAL A 45 8.67 5.08 5.68
N LEU A 46 9.54 4.09 5.87
CA LEU A 46 10.61 3.77 4.93
C LEU A 46 10.05 3.27 3.59
N VAL A 47 9.15 2.28 3.62
CA VAL A 47 8.55 1.70 2.41
C VAL A 47 7.73 2.73 1.65
N TYR A 48 6.90 3.52 2.33
CA TYR A 48 6.06 4.52 1.68
C TYR A 48 6.89 5.67 1.10
N SER A 49 7.93 6.11 1.80
CA SER A 49 8.85 7.13 1.27
C SER A 49 9.60 6.61 0.04
N ALA A 50 10.07 5.36 0.07
CA ALA A 50 10.70 4.70 -1.06
C ALA A 50 9.75 4.55 -2.25
N TYR A 51 8.48 4.20 -1.99
CA TYR A 51 7.43 4.13 -3.01
C TYR A 51 7.22 5.50 -3.68
N VAL A 52 7.05 6.58 -2.90
CA VAL A 52 6.86 7.93 -3.44
C VAL A 52 8.09 8.41 -4.22
N TRP A 53 9.29 8.10 -3.73
CA TRP A 53 10.53 8.38 -4.46
C TRP A 53 10.59 7.63 -5.80
N MET A 54 10.22 6.34 -5.80
CA MET A 54 10.18 5.51 -7.01
C MET A 54 9.13 6.03 -8.01
N VAL A 55 7.95 6.46 -7.56
CA VAL A 55 6.92 7.09 -8.40
C VAL A 55 7.51 8.30 -9.14
N GLY A 56 8.26 9.15 -8.45
CA GLY A 56 8.90 10.32 -9.06
C GLY A 56 9.97 9.98 -10.10
N ARG A 57 10.58 8.79 -10.03
CA ARG A 57 11.70 8.39 -10.90
C ARG A 57 11.29 7.48 -12.05
N ALA A 58 10.37 6.54 -11.82
CA ALA A 58 9.91 5.56 -12.79
C ALA A 58 8.53 5.89 -13.38
N GLY A 59 7.83 6.88 -12.83
CA GLY A 59 6.50 7.29 -13.24
C GLY A 59 5.38 6.49 -12.56
N PRO A 60 4.15 7.02 -12.59
CA PRO A 60 3.01 6.44 -11.88
C PRO A 60 2.57 5.08 -12.44
N VAL A 61 2.69 4.86 -13.75
CA VAL A 61 2.28 3.59 -14.40
C VAL A 61 3.19 2.44 -13.97
N PHE A 62 4.50 2.66 -13.87
CA PHE A 62 5.42 1.65 -13.37
C PHE A 62 5.20 1.39 -11.87
N ALA A 63 4.94 2.44 -11.09
CA ALA A 63 4.73 2.29 -9.65
C ALA A 63 3.50 1.43 -9.30
N VAL A 64 2.47 1.42 -10.15
CA VAL A 64 1.28 0.55 -9.95
C VAL A 64 1.64 -0.94 -9.91
N GLN A 65 2.75 -1.37 -10.53
CA GLN A 65 3.19 -2.76 -10.48
C GLN A 65 3.48 -3.25 -9.05
N VAL A 66 3.86 -2.33 -8.15
CA VAL A 66 4.07 -2.66 -6.72
C VAL A 66 2.80 -3.19 -6.08
N SER A 67 1.64 -2.64 -6.44
CA SER A 67 0.36 -3.09 -5.89
C SER A 67 0.04 -4.54 -6.24
N TYR A 68 0.46 -5.01 -7.42
CA TYR A 68 0.24 -6.41 -7.82
C TYR A 68 1.11 -7.38 -7.02
N LEU A 69 2.32 -6.95 -6.63
CA LEU A 69 3.23 -7.76 -5.81
C LEU A 69 2.80 -7.77 -4.35
N VAL A 70 2.35 -6.64 -3.81
CA VAL A 70 2.00 -6.49 -2.38
C VAL A 70 0.94 -7.50 -1.94
N THR A 71 -0.08 -7.76 -2.75
CA THR A 71 -1.12 -8.74 -2.41
C THR A 71 -0.54 -10.15 -2.25
N GLY A 72 0.31 -10.59 -3.17
CA GLY A 72 0.95 -11.90 -3.10
C GLY A 72 1.92 -12.01 -1.92
N PHE A 73 2.72 -10.95 -1.68
CA PHE A 73 3.57 -10.89 -0.49
C PHE A 73 2.77 -10.91 0.81
N GLY A 74 1.61 -10.26 0.86
CA GLY A 74 0.73 -10.31 2.03
C GLY A 74 0.36 -11.74 2.42
N VAL A 75 -0.09 -12.54 1.44
CA VAL A 75 -0.36 -13.98 1.62
C VAL A 75 0.90 -14.73 2.01
N GLY A 76 2.02 -14.51 1.32
CA GLY A 76 3.29 -15.19 1.61
C GLY A 76 3.84 -14.90 3.00
N TRP A 77 3.79 -13.65 3.46
CA TRP A 77 4.20 -13.27 4.80
C TRP A 77 3.27 -13.82 5.88
N ALA A 78 1.96 -13.90 5.63
CA ALA A 78 1.04 -14.55 6.56
C ALA A 78 1.36 -16.04 6.71
N MET A 79 1.64 -16.75 5.61
CA MET A 79 2.07 -18.15 5.68
C MET A 79 3.41 -18.30 6.42
N LEU A 80 4.38 -17.42 6.17
CA LEU A 80 5.73 -17.51 6.74
C LEU A 80 5.80 -17.10 8.21
N ILE A 81 5.13 -16.01 8.59
CA ILE A 81 5.23 -15.41 9.92
C ILE A 81 4.15 -15.96 10.86
N LEU A 82 2.92 -16.16 10.36
CA LEU A 82 1.79 -16.60 11.16
C LEU A 82 1.57 -18.13 11.07
N GLY A 83 2.24 -18.82 10.13
CA GLY A 83 2.09 -20.25 9.94
C GLY A 83 0.75 -20.65 9.32
N GLU A 84 0.06 -19.71 8.68
CA GLU A 84 -1.26 -19.97 8.09
C GLU A 84 -1.16 -20.86 6.85
N SER A 85 -2.08 -21.83 6.74
CA SER A 85 -2.27 -22.61 5.52
C SER A 85 -3.61 -22.23 4.88
N TYR A 86 -3.56 -21.69 3.67
CA TYR A 86 -4.76 -21.28 2.96
C TYR A 86 -5.34 -22.41 2.10
N SER A 87 -6.67 -22.44 2.02
CA SER A 87 -7.39 -23.44 1.20
C SER A 87 -7.20 -23.18 -0.30
N VAL A 88 -7.50 -24.20 -1.12
CA VAL A 88 -7.45 -24.10 -2.59
C VAL A 88 -8.31 -22.95 -3.14
N TRP A 89 -9.39 -22.57 -2.44
CA TRP A 89 -10.25 -21.46 -2.83
C TRP A 89 -9.56 -20.11 -2.76
N VAL A 90 -8.66 -19.89 -1.79
CA VAL A 90 -7.87 -18.65 -1.68
C VAL A 90 -6.93 -18.53 -2.88
N TRP A 91 -6.28 -19.63 -3.26
CA TRP A 91 -5.43 -19.67 -4.46
C TRP A 91 -6.24 -19.46 -5.74
N GLY A 92 -7.43 -20.07 -5.84
CA GLY A 92 -8.36 -19.86 -6.96
C GLY A 92 -8.80 -18.41 -7.08
N ALA A 93 -9.19 -17.78 -5.98
CA ALA A 93 -9.56 -16.35 -5.96
C ALA A 93 -8.39 -15.46 -6.37
N MET A 94 -7.17 -15.75 -5.89
CA MET A 94 -5.97 -15.01 -6.27
C MET A 94 -5.67 -15.15 -7.77
N ALA A 95 -5.83 -16.34 -8.35
CA ALA A 95 -5.69 -16.56 -9.79
C ALA A 95 -6.73 -15.76 -10.60
N VAL A 96 -7.98 -15.70 -10.14
CA VAL A 96 -9.04 -14.91 -10.78
C VAL A 96 -8.72 -13.41 -10.75
N ILE A 97 -8.28 -12.88 -9.61
CA ILE A 97 -7.89 -11.46 -9.48
C ILE A 97 -6.73 -11.12 -10.42
N LEU A 98 -5.67 -11.94 -10.43
CA LEU A 98 -4.51 -11.73 -11.30
C LEU A 98 -4.89 -11.80 -12.78
N THR A 99 -5.79 -12.71 -13.15
CA THR A 99 -6.34 -12.80 -14.51
C THR A 99 -7.12 -11.53 -14.86
N GLY A 100 -7.97 -11.05 -13.95
CA GLY A 100 -8.71 -9.80 -14.14
C GLY A 100 -7.78 -8.61 -14.38
N VAL A 101 -6.73 -8.48 -13.58
CA VAL A 101 -5.69 -7.44 -13.76
C VAL A 101 -5.01 -7.57 -15.12
N PHE A 102 -4.64 -8.78 -15.53
CA PHE A 102 -3.98 -9.03 -16.81
C PHE A 102 -4.86 -8.66 -18.03
N LEU A 103 -6.17 -8.87 -17.91
CA LEU A 103 -7.13 -8.58 -18.98
C LEU A 103 -7.45 -7.08 -19.13
N VAL A 104 -7.05 -6.22 -18.18
CA VAL A 104 -7.21 -4.77 -18.30
C VAL A 104 -6.24 -4.24 -19.36
N GLN A 105 -6.77 -3.99 -20.56
CA GLN A 105 -6.05 -3.29 -21.62
C GLN A 105 -6.23 -1.77 -21.48
N PRO A 106 -5.17 -0.95 -21.63
CA PRO A 106 -5.32 0.49 -21.77
C PRO A 106 -6.12 0.78 -23.06
N SER A 107 -7.17 1.62 -22.95
CA SER A 107 -8.10 1.79 -24.07
C SER A 107 -7.42 2.37 -25.32
N PRO A 108 -7.62 1.81 -26.52
CA PRO A 108 -7.11 2.37 -27.77
C PRO A 108 -7.57 3.83 -28.02
N ARG A 109 -8.71 4.20 -27.43
CA ARG A 109 -9.28 5.55 -27.54
C ARG A 109 -8.38 6.63 -26.94
N ALA A 110 -7.62 6.31 -25.88
CA ALA A 110 -6.64 7.23 -25.30
C ALA A 110 -5.47 7.49 -26.27
N ALA A 111 -4.99 6.45 -26.96
CA ALA A 111 -3.94 6.58 -27.96
C ALA A 111 -4.40 7.39 -29.20
N LEU A 112 -5.66 7.24 -29.62
CA LEU A 112 -6.22 7.99 -30.75
C LEU A 112 -6.42 9.48 -30.44
N VAL A 113 -6.82 9.84 -29.21
CA VAL A 113 -6.95 11.25 -28.79
C VAL A 113 -5.59 11.95 -28.78
N GLU A 114 -4.53 11.28 -28.33
CA GLU A 114 -3.17 11.85 -28.32
C GLU A 114 -2.57 12.04 -29.72
N LEU A 115 -3.05 11.29 -30.72
CA LEU A 115 -2.67 11.45 -32.12
C LEU A 115 -3.42 12.63 -32.78
N ASP A 116 -4.69 12.85 -32.43
CA ASP A 116 -5.47 14.01 -32.90
C ASP A 116 -4.92 15.34 -32.36
N GLU A 117 -4.50 15.38 -31.09
CA GLU A 117 -3.89 16.59 -30.52
C GLU A 117 -2.51 16.92 -31.11
N ARG A 118 -1.68 15.90 -31.41
CA ARG A 118 -0.39 16.09 -32.08
C ARG A 118 -0.49 16.45 -33.57
N GLY A 119 -1.60 16.13 -34.23
CA GLY A 119 -1.84 16.51 -35.62
C GLY A 119 -2.33 17.96 -35.81
N LYS A 120 -2.63 18.67 -34.71
CA LYS A 120 -3.17 20.04 -34.71
C LYS A 120 -2.12 21.14 -34.42
N THR A 121 -0.86 20.76 -34.16
CA THR A 121 0.30 21.67 -34.00
C THR A 121 1.17 21.69 -35.24
#